data_AF-A0A0D0JQI1-F1
#
_entry.id   AF-A0A0D0JQI1-F1
#
_cell.length_a   1.000
_cell.length_b   1.000
_cell.length_c   1.000
_cell.angle_alpha   90.00
_cell.angle_beta   90.00
_cell.angle_gamma   90.00
#
_symmetry.space_group_name_H-M   'P 1'
#
loop_
_entity.id
_entity.type
_entity.pdbx_description
1 polymer ?
#
loop_
_entity_poly.entity_id
_entity_poly.type
_entity_poly.pdbx_seq_one_letter_code
_entity_poly.pdbx_strand_id
1 'polypeptide(L)'
;EANAEPSPQERQAFFAKGVSILDMIGKSNMQLLGLKADVPNESEGSAGKRVIGGLDRIDMQMESRKLSFGLYGLSMKSGDDTIEVGEASLNGFDWSATIEGLSQIVGLDDTQIETFAFTRLMPELGRVRVGGINVDVATPEKTEETTGDMPERVQFKLKNFEMGLTKPYNGIPTDIEIRQDELSVPIPLDSSEEVFIEARKLGIESLALSYALSAGWDEPNKNLLIREISLRSKDFG
;
A
#
# COMPACT_ATOMS: atom_id res chain seq x y z
N GLU A 1 -50.46 11.40 5.41
CA GLU A 1 -49.39 12.41 5.46
C GLU A 1 -48.13 11.73 5.99
N ALA A 2 -47.26 11.25 5.11
CA ALA A 2 -46.06 10.51 5.51
C ALA A 2 -45.02 10.65 4.38
N ASN A 3 -44.51 11.86 4.17
CA ASN A 3 -43.35 12.15 3.32
C ASN A 3 -42.94 13.64 3.42
N ALA A 4 -43.05 14.25 4.60
CA ALA A 4 -42.39 15.53 4.82
C ALA A 4 -40.88 15.23 4.96
N GLU A 5 -40.06 15.83 4.11
CA GLU A 5 -38.62 15.73 4.25
C GLU A 5 -38.19 16.24 5.64
N PRO A 6 -37.31 15.51 6.35
CA PRO A 6 -36.81 15.95 7.65
C PRO A 6 -36.12 17.30 7.50
N SER A 7 -36.33 18.19 8.47
CA SER A 7 -35.66 19.49 8.53
C SER A 7 -34.14 19.32 8.64
N PRO A 8 -33.32 20.33 8.27
CA PRO A 8 -31.87 20.27 8.40
C PRO A 8 -31.40 19.90 9.82
N GLN A 9 -32.09 20.40 10.86
CA GLN A 9 -31.80 20.07 12.26
C GLN A 9 -32.10 18.60 12.59
N GLU A 10 -33.21 18.06 12.08
CA GLU A 10 -33.54 16.65 12.26
C GLU A 10 -32.53 15.76 11.54
N ARG A 11 -32.14 16.09 10.30
CA ARG A 11 -31.11 15.36 9.55
C ARG A 11 -29.77 15.33 10.30
N GLN A 12 -29.35 16.48 10.84
CA GLN A 12 -28.13 16.58 11.65
C GLN A 12 -28.21 15.74 12.92
N ALA A 13 -29.35 15.75 13.63
CA ALA A 13 -29.55 14.93 14.81
C ALA A 13 -29.50 13.42 14.49
N PHE A 14 -30.09 12.99 13.38
CA PHE A 14 -29.99 11.60 12.91
C PHE A 14 -28.54 11.22 12.56
N PHE A 15 -27.82 12.09 11.85
CA PHE A 15 -26.42 11.87 11.50
C PHE A 15 -25.53 11.77 12.75
N ALA A 16 -25.67 12.71 13.67
CA ALA A 16 -24.93 12.73 14.94
C ALA A 16 -25.18 11.46 15.76
N LYS A 17 -26.41 10.94 15.77
CA LYS A 17 -26.74 9.67 16.41
C LYS A 17 -25.99 8.49 15.75
N GLY A 18 -25.92 8.46 14.42
CA GLY A 18 -25.14 7.44 13.68
C GLY A 18 -23.65 7.50 14.01
N VAL A 19 -23.07 8.70 14.00
CA VAL A 19 -21.65 8.91 14.35
C VAL A 19 -21.37 8.52 15.81
N SER A 20 -22.30 8.78 16.73
CA SER A 20 -22.13 8.40 18.14
C SER A 20 -21.96 6.89 18.35
N ILE A 21 -22.56 6.06 17.48
CA ILE A 21 -22.37 4.60 17.52
C ILE A 21 -20.92 4.24 17.16
N LEU A 22 -20.35 4.92 16.17
CA LEU A 22 -18.95 4.73 15.80
C LEU A 22 -18.00 5.21 16.90
N ASP A 23 -18.29 6.36 17.51
CA ASP A 23 -17.48 6.89 18.61
C ASP A 23 -17.59 6.04 19.90
N MET A 24 -18.69 5.31 20.10
CA MET A 24 -18.82 4.31 21.16
C MET A 24 -17.95 3.07 20.92
N ILE A 25 -17.63 2.75 19.66
CA ILE A 25 -16.66 1.71 19.34
C ILE A 25 -15.28 2.31 19.59
N GLY A 26 -14.78 2.16 20.82
CA GLY A 26 -13.50 2.71 21.27
C GLY A 26 -12.29 2.07 20.56
N LYS A 27 -11.50 1.29 21.29
CA LYS A 27 -10.39 0.52 20.70
C LYS A 27 -10.86 -0.89 20.38
N SER A 28 -10.87 -1.23 19.10
CA SER A 28 -11.10 -2.59 18.62
C SER A 28 -9.83 -3.12 17.99
N ASN A 29 -9.40 -4.30 18.41
CA ASN A 29 -8.27 -5.02 17.83
C ASN A 29 -8.77 -6.40 17.40
N MET A 30 -8.66 -6.69 16.12
CA MET A 30 -8.99 -7.97 15.54
C MET A 30 -7.74 -8.58 14.92
N GLN A 31 -7.54 -9.86 15.18
CA GLN A 31 -6.45 -10.62 14.60
C GLN A 31 -7.00 -11.94 14.08
N LEU A 32 -6.72 -12.25 12.83
CA LEU A 32 -6.99 -13.53 12.21
C LEU A 32 -5.65 -14.19 11.91
N LEU A 33 -5.51 -15.47 12.24
CA LEU A 33 -4.24 -16.20 12.12
C LEU A 33 -4.39 -17.41 11.21
N GLY A 34 -3.34 -17.67 10.43
CA GLY A 34 -3.06 -18.95 9.80
C GLY A 34 -4.10 -19.38 8.76
N LEU A 35 -4.35 -18.56 7.75
CA LEU A 35 -5.11 -19.00 6.57
C LEU A 35 -4.18 -19.81 5.67
N LYS A 36 -4.61 -21.01 5.28
CA LYS A 36 -3.89 -21.87 4.34
C LYS A 36 -4.86 -22.42 3.31
N ALA A 37 -4.42 -22.46 2.06
CA ALA A 37 -5.15 -23.06 0.96
C ALA A 37 -4.20 -24.02 0.22
N ASP A 38 -4.74 -25.16 -0.19
CA ASP A 38 -4.00 -26.14 -0.98
C ASP A 38 -4.93 -26.74 -2.04
N VAL A 39 -4.81 -26.23 -3.26
CA VAL A 39 -5.74 -26.50 -4.36
C VAL A 39 -5.03 -27.08 -5.59
N PRO A 40 -5.68 -27.92 -6.39
CA PRO A 40 -5.14 -28.37 -7.68
C PRO A 40 -4.84 -27.16 -8.57
N ASN A 41 -3.75 -27.21 -9.33
CA ASN A 41 -3.46 -26.20 -10.35
C ASN A 41 -4.18 -26.57 -11.65
N GLU A 42 -5.17 -25.77 -12.06
CA GLU A 42 -5.98 -25.99 -13.26
C GLU A 42 -5.43 -25.32 -14.53
N SER A 43 -4.27 -24.65 -14.45
CA SER A 43 -3.64 -24.02 -15.63
C SER A 43 -3.12 -25.05 -16.63
N GLU A 44 -3.17 -24.71 -17.93
CA GLU A 44 -2.58 -25.53 -19.01
C GLU A 44 -1.08 -25.77 -18.73
N GLY A 45 -0.63 -27.02 -18.91
CA GLY A 45 0.76 -27.41 -18.61
C GLY A 45 1.07 -27.69 -17.13
N SER A 46 0.11 -27.51 -16.22
CA SER A 46 0.29 -27.73 -14.77
C SER A 46 -0.33 -29.04 -14.24
N ALA A 47 -0.58 -30.02 -15.10
CA ALA A 47 -1.20 -31.29 -14.73
C ALA A 47 -0.46 -31.98 -13.57
N GLY A 48 -1.14 -32.16 -12.44
CA GLY A 48 -0.60 -32.77 -11.23
C GLY A 48 0.11 -31.81 -10.27
N LYS A 49 0.32 -30.53 -10.64
CA LYS A 49 0.85 -29.49 -9.74
C LYS A 49 -0.25 -28.99 -8.79
N ARG A 50 0.17 -28.53 -7.61
CA ARG A 50 -0.70 -27.94 -6.58
C ARG A 50 -0.26 -26.52 -6.29
N VAL A 51 -1.23 -25.64 -6.04
CA VAL A 51 -0.98 -24.29 -5.55
C VAL A 51 -1.18 -24.31 -4.04
N ILE A 52 -0.10 -24.02 -3.31
CA ILE A 52 -0.10 -23.89 -1.86
C ILE A 52 -0.05 -22.40 -1.55
N GLY A 53 -1.12 -21.89 -0.94
CA GLY A 53 -1.23 -20.51 -0.48
C GLY A 53 -1.22 -20.44 1.05
N GLY A 54 -0.58 -19.42 1.60
CA GLY A 54 -0.55 -19.14 3.03
C GLY A 54 -0.68 -17.66 3.33
N LEU A 55 -1.30 -17.35 4.46
CA LEU A 55 -1.30 -16.04 5.09
C LEU A 55 -1.20 -16.25 6.60
N ASP A 56 -0.10 -15.79 7.18
CA ASP A 56 0.16 -16.02 8.60
C ASP A 56 -0.78 -15.22 9.50
N ARG A 57 -1.06 -13.96 9.13
CA ARG A 57 -1.85 -13.07 9.97
C ARG A 57 -2.50 -11.92 9.21
N ILE A 58 -3.72 -11.58 9.62
CA ILE A 58 -4.40 -10.32 9.33
C ILE A 58 -4.58 -9.58 10.65
N ASP A 59 -4.11 -8.34 10.73
CA ASP A 59 -4.38 -7.44 11.85
C ASP A 59 -5.30 -6.31 11.39
N MET A 60 -6.31 -6.00 12.19
CA MET A 60 -7.13 -4.81 12.04
C MET A 60 -7.24 -4.12 13.39
N GLN A 61 -6.86 -2.85 13.45
CA GLN A 61 -6.97 -2.02 14.63
C GLN A 61 -7.82 -0.81 14.28
N MET A 62 -8.84 -0.56 15.09
CA MET A 62 -9.68 0.61 14.98
C MET A 62 -9.64 1.36 16.31
N GLU A 63 -9.29 2.64 16.27
CA GLU A 63 -9.33 3.53 17.42
C GLU A 63 -10.27 4.68 17.09
N SER A 64 -11.54 4.53 17.45
CA SER A 64 -12.63 5.45 17.08
C SER A 64 -12.68 5.66 15.55
N ARG A 65 -12.10 6.76 15.05
CA ARG A 65 -12.11 7.15 13.63
C ARG A 65 -10.84 6.83 12.88
N LYS A 66 -9.89 6.16 13.54
CA LYS A 66 -8.62 5.73 12.97
C LYS A 66 -8.63 4.25 12.66
N LEU A 67 -8.12 3.89 11.49
CA LEU A 67 -7.97 2.51 11.03
C LEU A 67 -6.50 2.21 10.74
N SER A 68 -6.03 1.08 11.26
CA SER A 68 -4.81 0.42 10.82
C SER A 68 -5.14 -1.01 10.40
N PHE A 69 -4.55 -1.46 9.32
CA PHE A 69 -4.76 -2.78 8.71
C PHE A 69 -3.41 -3.36 8.30
N GLY A 70 -3.21 -4.65 8.50
CA GLY A 70 -1.98 -5.33 8.12
C GLY A 70 -2.23 -6.76 7.66
N LEU A 71 -1.56 -7.15 6.59
CA LEU A 71 -1.43 -8.50 6.08
C LEU A 71 0.02 -8.93 6.27
N TYR A 72 0.24 -10.11 6.84
CA TYR A 72 1.57 -10.62 7.14
C TYR A 72 1.75 -12.05 6.68
N GLY A 73 2.92 -12.33 6.10
CA GLY A 73 3.32 -13.68 5.69
C GLY A 73 2.46 -14.25 4.57
N LEU A 74 2.14 -13.44 3.56
CA LEU A 74 1.52 -13.95 2.34
C LEU A 74 2.55 -14.80 1.60
N SER A 75 2.15 -16.01 1.20
CA SER A 75 2.97 -16.91 0.41
C SER A 75 2.12 -17.65 -0.61
N MET A 76 2.68 -17.86 -1.79
CA MET A 76 2.10 -18.69 -2.84
C MET A 76 3.23 -19.50 -3.47
N LYS A 77 3.04 -20.81 -3.54
CA LYS A 77 3.97 -21.75 -4.15
C LYS A 77 3.25 -22.67 -5.13
N SER A 78 3.82 -22.84 -6.32
CA SER A 78 3.36 -23.80 -7.32
C SER A 78 4.57 -24.44 -8.01
N GLY A 79 4.90 -25.67 -7.65
CA GLY A 79 6.15 -26.30 -8.10
C GLY A 79 7.37 -25.53 -7.59
N ASP A 80 8.20 -25.03 -8.50
CA ASP A 80 9.39 -24.22 -8.21
C ASP A 80 9.09 -22.73 -8.15
N ASP A 81 7.88 -22.29 -8.53
CA ASP A 81 7.50 -20.89 -8.53
C ASP A 81 7.04 -20.45 -7.15
N THR A 82 7.58 -19.32 -6.68
CA THR A 82 7.31 -18.76 -5.36
C THR A 82 7.05 -17.27 -5.42
N ILE A 83 6.01 -16.82 -4.73
CA ILE A 83 5.72 -15.42 -4.45
C ILE A 83 5.49 -15.29 -2.95
N GLU A 84 6.25 -14.42 -2.31
CA GLU A 84 6.14 -14.13 -0.88
C GLU A 84 6.02 -12.63 -0.67
N VAL A 85 5.19 -12.23 0.29
CA VAL A 85 5.09 -10.86 0.80
C VAL A 85 5.05 -10.94 2.32
N GLY A 86 6.14 -10.50 2.96
CA GLY A 86 6.26 -10.52 4.41
C GLY A 86 5.26 -9.60 5.11
N GLU A 87 5.00 -8.43 4.54
CA GLU A 87 4.07 -7.43 5.07
C GLU A 87 3.41 -6.62 3.95
N ALA A 88 2.12 -6.35 4.08
CA ALA A 88 1.43 -5.24 3.44
C ALA A 88 0.51 -4.58 4.47
N SER A 89 0.78 -3.33 4.84
CA SER A 89 0.05 -2.63 5.90
C SER A 89 -0.29 -1.18 5.54
N LEU A 90 -1.36 -0.69 6.16
CA LEU A 90 -1.84 0.67 6.17
C LEU A 90 -1.97 1.07 7.64
N ASN A 91 -1.26 2.11 8.07
CA ASN A 91 -1.28 2.55 9.46
C ASN A 91 -1.70 4.01 9.55
N GLY A 92 -2.64 4.28 10.46
CA GLY A 92 -3.03 5.66 10.79
C GLY A 92 -3.91 6.34 9.75
N PHE A 93 -4.71 5.57 9.00
CA PHE A 93 -5.79 6.16 8.20
C PHE A 93 -6.80 6.83 9.14
N ASP A 94 -7.14 8.09 8.90
CA ASP A 94 -8.04 8.87 9.76
C ASP A 94 -9.17 9.50 8.94
N TRP A 95 -10.41 9.08 9.17
CA TRP A 95 -11.60 9.61 8.51
C TRP A 95 -12.32 10.71 9.31
N SER A 96 -11.70 11.25 10.36
CA SER A 96 -12.32 12.27 11.22
C SER A 96 -12.76 13.50 10.42
N ALA A 97 -11.90 14.00 9.54
CA ALA A 97 -12.21 15.13 8.65
C ALA A 97 -13.38 14.81 7.71
N THR A 98 -13.46 13.59 7.18
CA THR A 98 -14.57 13.13 6.35
C THR A 98 -15.89 13.17 7.11
N ILE A 99 -15.93 12.65 8.34
CA ILE A 99 -17.13 12.66 9.19
C ILE A 99 -17.56 14.09 9.55
N GLU A 100 -16.60 14.96 9.88
CA GLU A 100 -16.87 16.36 10.18
C GLU A 100 -17.44 17.11 8.97
N GLY A 101 -16.86 16.92 7.79
CA GLY A 101 -17.34 17.54 6.56
C GLY A 101 -18.73 17.01 6.16
N LEU A 102 -18.99 15.71 6.29
CA LEU A 102 -20.33 15.15 6.07
C LEU A 102 -21.36 15.71 7.06
N SER A 103 -20.98 15.89 8.33
CA SER A 103 -21.85 16.52 9.33
C SER A 103 -22.21 17.96 8.96
N GLN A 104 -21.29 18.69 8.32
CA GLN A 104 -21.56 20.04 7.82
C GLN A 104 -22.53 19.98 6.65
N ILE A 105 -22.27 19.14 5.65
CA ILE A 105 -23.12 18.98 4.44
C ILE A 105 -24.57 18.66 4.80
N VAL A 106 -24.81 17.79 5.79
CA VAL A 106 -26.15 17.39 6.22
C VAL A 106 -27.01 18.60 6.67
N GLY A 107 -26.38 19.69 7.11
CA GLY A 107 -27.06 20.92 7.51
C GLY A 107 -27.20 21.99 6.43
N LEU A 108 -26.65 21.75 5.23
CA LEU A 108 -26.63 22.73 4.14
C LEU A 108 -27.84 22.58 3.21
N ASP A 109 -28.27 23.69 2.63
CA ASP A 109 -29.17 23.69 1.47
C ASP A 109 -28.40 23.53 0.15
N ASP A 110 -29.12 23.33 -0.97
CA ASP A 110 -28.53 23.09 -2.29
C ASP A 110 -27.55 24.19 -2.73
N THR A 111 -27.88 25.46 -2.44
CA THR A 111 -27.03 26.61 -2.82
C THR A 111 -25.76 26.67 -1.99
N GLN A 112 -25.83 26.24 -0.73
CA GLN A 112 -24.67 26.15 0.16
C GLN A 112 -23.76 24.97 -0.20
N ILE A 113 -24.34 23.85 -0.65
CA ILE A 113 -23.59 22.67 -1.12
C ILE A 113 -22.75 23.02 -2.35
N GLU A 114 -23.26 23.83 -3.29
CA GLU A 114 -22.50 24.25 -4.49
C GLU A 114 -21.18 24.95 -4.17
N THR A 115 -21.09 25.61 -3.01
CA THR A 115 -19.88 26.32 -2.57
C THR A 115 -19.06 25.55 -1.54
N PHE A 116 -19.45 24.31 -1.22
CA PHE A 116 -18.79 23.51 -0.20
C PHE A 116 -17.39 23.08 -0.65
N ALA A 117 -16.40 23.24 0.23
CA ALA A 117 -15.03 22.81 -0.02
C ALA A 117 -14.90 21.29 0.19
N PHE A 118 -15.20 20.50 -0.85
CA PHE A 118 -15.13 19.04 -0.81
C PHE A 118 -13.75 18.47 -0.45
N THR A 119 -12.67 19.25 -0.59
CA THR A 119 -11.33 18.88 -0.12
C THR A 119 -11.27 18.63 1.39
N ARG A 120 -12.22 19.18 2.17
CA ARG A 120 -12.37 18.90 3.61
C ARG A 120 -12.86 17.49 3.92
N LEU A 121 -13.40 16.78 2.93
CA LEU A 121 -13.82 15.39 3.09
C LEU A 121 -12.65 14.41 2.94
N MET A 122 -11.49 14.88 2.47
CA MET A 122 -10.34 14.00 2.27
C MET A 122 -9.82 13.47 3.61
N PRO A 123 -9.71 12.16 3.78
CA PRO A 123 -9.14 11.56 4.98
C PRO A 123 -7.63 11.79 5.03
N GLU A 124 -7.05 11.62 6.22
CA GLU A 124 -5.61 11.42 6.32
C GLU A 124 -5.31 9.97 5.92
N LEU A 125 -4.49 9.78 4.88
CA LEU A 125 -4.19 8.44 4.37
C LEU A 125 -3.25 7.66 5.28
N GLY A 126 -2.44 8.35 6.09
CA GLY A 126 -1.48 7.72 6.98
C GLY A 126 -0.27 7.18 6.23
N ARG A 127 0.18 5.98 6.60
CA ARG A 127 1.39 5.33 6.08
C ARG A 127 1.07 3.95 5.50
N VAL A 128 1.39 3.78 4.23
CA VAL A 128 1.37 2.47 3.55
C VAL A 128 2.76 1.87 3.59
N ARG A 129 2.85 0.57 3.88
CA ARG A 129 4.10 -0.18 3.90
C ARG A 129 3.91 -1.53 3.23
N VAL A 130 4.85 -1.90 2.36
CA VAL A 130 4.94 -3.22 1.76
C VAL A 130 6.38 -3.71 1.89
N GLY A 131 6.59 -4.90 2.44
CA GLY A 131 7.92 -5.37 2.77
C GLY A 131 8.09 -6.87 2.63
N GLY A 132 9.34 -7.30 2.48
CA GLY A 132 9.71 -8.70 2.30
C GLY A 132 9.06 -9.33 1.06
N ILE A 133 9.02 -8.59 -0.05
CA ILE A 133 8.59 -9.17 -1.32
C ILE A 133 9.72 -10.05 -1.85
N ASN A 134 9.41 -11.27 -2.23
CA ASN A 134 10.32 -12.20 -2.87
C ASN A 134 9.56 -12.92 -3.98
N VAL A 135 9.97 -12.71 -5.23
CA VAL A 135 9.36 -13.32 -6.41
C VAL A 135 10.41 -14.12 -7.14
N ASP A 136 10.07 -15.36 -7.45
CA ASP A 136 10.85 -16.26 -8.32
C ASP A 136 9.84 -17.10 -9.11
N VAL A 137 9.59 -16.73 -10.35
CA VAL A 137 8.59 -17.39 -11.20
C VAL A 137 9.14 -17.63 -12.60
N ALA A 138 8.79 -18.76 -13.21
CA ALA A 138 9.06 -19.00 -14.62
C ALA A 138 8.28 -17.99 -15.48
N THR A 139 8.92 -17.49 -16.54
CA THR A 139 8.23 -16.69 -17.54
C THR A 139 7.30 -17.60 -18.35
N PRO A 140 6.04 -17.20 -18.59
CA PRO A 140 5.14 -17.98 -19.44
C PRO A 140 5.72 -18.15 -20.85
N GLU A 141 5.39 -19.26 -21.51
CA GLU A 141 5.88 -19.54 -22.87
C GLU A 141 5.53 -18.38 -23.81
N LYS A 142 6.51 -18.00 -24.66
CA LYS A 142 6.36 -16.90 -25.63
C LYS A 142 5.14 -17.16 -26.51
N THR A 143 4.09 -16.36 -26.35
CA THR A 143 3.01 -16.25 -27.35
C THR A 143 3.49 -15.41 -28.53
N GLU A 144 2.88 -15.56 -29.71
CA GLU A 144 3.26 -14.82 -30.94
C GLU A 144 3.26 -13.28 -30.77
N GLU A 145 2.65 -12.76 -29.70
CA GLU A 145 2.57 -11.33 -29.36
C GLU A 145 3.69 -10.84 -28.42
N THR A 146 4.51 -11.73 -27.85
CA THR A 146 5.62 -11.35 -26.98
C THR A 146 6.86 -10.93 -27.78
N THR A 147 6.95 -9.62 -28.04
CA THR A 147 8.11 -9.00 -28.69
C THR A 147 9.19 -8.70 -27.64
N GLY A 148 10.16 -9.59 -27.50
CA GLY A 148 11.37 -9.38 -26.69
C GLY A 148 11.97 -10.68 -26.16
N ASP A 149 13.29 -10.68 -25.92
CA ASP A 149 13.94 -11.72 -25.11
C ASP A 149 13.64 -11.46 -23.64
N MET A 150 12.59 -12.10 -23.14
CA MET A 150 12.33 -12.18 -21.71
C MET A 150 13.22 -13.27 -21.11
N PRO A 151 13.76 -13.06 -19.89
CA PRO A 151 14.52 -14.09 -19.19
C PRO A 151 13.63 -15.31 -18.93
N GLU A 152 14.22 -16.51 -18.85
CA GLU A 152 13.47 -17.74 -18.56
C GLU A 152 12.74 -17.70 -17.20
N ARG A 153 13.29 -16.93 -16.25
CA ARG A 153 12.71 -16.71 -14.93
C ARG A 153 12.77 -15.24 -14.54
N VAL A 154 11.70 -14.77 -13.90
CA VAL A 154 11.63 -13.44 -13.28
C VAL A 154 11.94 -13.58 -11.80
N GLN A 155 13.03 -12.95 -11.36
CA GLN A 155 13.47 -12.95 -9.97
C GLN A 155 13.69 -11.52 -9.46
N PHE A 156 13.08 -11.16 -8.34
CA PHE A 156 13.38 -9.93 -7.63
C PHE A 156 13.03 -10.02 -6.15
N LYS A 157 13.72 -9.23 -5.34
CA LYS A 157 13.47 -9.08 -3.90
C LYS A 157 13.30 -7.62 -3.57
N LEU A 158 12.34 -7.29 -2.72
CA LEU A 158 12.18 -5.95 -2.16
C LEU A 158 12.08 -6.07 -0.65
N LYS A 159 13.04 -5.49 0.06
CA LYS A 159 13.03 -5.49 1.52
C LYS A 159 11.91 -4.62 2.07
N ASN A 160 11.77 -3.41 1.54
CA ASN A 160 10.79 -2.44 2.02
C ASN A 160 10.43 -1.40 0.97
N PHE A 161 9.15 -1.07 0.89
CA PHE A 161 8.63 0.16 0.31
C PHE A 161 7.63 0.77 1.27
N GLU A 162 7.79 2.06 1.55
CA GLU A 162 6.95 2.81 2.48
C GLU A 162 6.60 4.16 1.88
N MET A 163 5.35 4.56 2.07
CA MET A 163 4.82 5.86 1.67
C MET A 163 3.94 6.44 2.78
N GLY A 164 4.38 7.55 3.38
CA GLY A 164 3.61 8.34 4.34
C GLY A 164 3.09 9.62 3.69
N LEU A 165 1.77 9.82 3.73
CA LEU A 165 1.09 11.03 3.26
C LEU A 165 0.22 11.55 4.41
N THR A 166 0.77 12.50 5.18
CA THR A 166 0.16 12.92 6.46
C THR A 166 -0.03 14.44 6.51
N LYS A 167 -0.77 14.90 7.53
CA LYS A 167 -1.08 16.32 7.78
C LYS A 167 -1.68 17.02 6.54
N PRO A 168 -2.85 16.60 6.06
CA PRO A 168 -3.47 17.24 4.90
C PRO A 168 -3.84 18.70 5.21
N TYR A 169 -3.45 19.63 4.34
CA TYR A 169 -3.94 21.00 4.31
C TYR A 169 -4.76 21.20 3.05
N ASN A 170 -6.06 21.49 3.20
CA ASN A 170 -7.02 21.54 2.09
C ASN A 170 -6.96 20.29 1.18
N GLY A 171 -6.79 19.11 1.78
CA GLY A 171 -6.71 17.83 1.07
C GLY A 171 -5.33 17.52 0.46
N ILE A 172 -4.37 18.44 0.51
CA ILE A 172 -3.00 18.21 0.02
C ILE A 172 -2.13 17.78 1.21
N PRO A 173 -1.54 16.58 1.19
CA PRO A 173 -0.59 16.16 2.22
C PRO A 173 0.56 17.17 2.33
N THR A 174 0.78 17.69 3.53
CA THR A 174 1.87 18.63 3.78
C THR A 174 3.13 17.97 4.30
N ASP A 175 3.05 16.69 4.64
CA ASP A 175 4.19 15.89 5.08
C ASP A 175 4.24 14.60 4.26
N ILE A 176 5.34 14.44 3.53
CA ILE A 176 5.57 13.36 2.57
C ILE A 176 6.81 12.59 3.00
N GLU A 177 6.68 11.27 3.01
CA GLU A 177 7.77 10.32 3.20
C GLU A 177 7.63 9.21 2.16
N ILE A 178 8.68 8.97 1.38
CA ILE A 178 8.74 7.86 0.43
C ILE A 178 10.08 7.18 0.64
N ARG A 179 10.07 5.88 0.87
CA ARG A 179 11.28 5.10 1.12
C ARG A 179 11.20 3.75 0.45
N GLN A 180 12.22 3.41 -0.31
CA GLN A 180 12.45 2.08 -0.84
C GLN A 180 13.80 1.59 -0.32
N ASP A 181 13.82 0.46 0.39
CA ASP A 181 15.05 -0.18 0.82
C ASP A 181 15.24 -1.50 0.05
N GLU A 182 16.44 -1.65 -0.51
CA GLU A 182 16.96 -2.89 -1.10
C GLU A 182 15.99 -3.57 -2.08
N LEU A 183 15.68 -2.89 -3.18
CA LEU A 183 15.17 -3.55 -4.38
C LEU A 183 16.35 -4.26 -5.06
N SER A 184 16.32 -5.58 -5.07
CA SER A 184 17.39 -6.44 -5.56
C SER A 184 16.93 -7.30 -6.74
N VAL A 185 17.73 -7.29 -7.81
CA VAL A 185 17.52 -8.11 -9.00
C VAL A 185 18.83 -8.87 -9.28
N PRO A 186 18.79 -10.20 -9.52
CA PRO A 186 19.98 -10.96 -9.84
C PRO A 186 20.54 -10.55 -11.21
N ILE A 187 21.87 -10.65 -11.37
CA ILE A 187 22.50 -10.43 -12.66
C ILE A 187 22.33 -11.68 -13.52
N PRO A 188 21.75 -11.59 -14.74
CA PRO A 188 21.54 -12.76 -15.59
C PRO A 188 22.85 -13.45 -15.97
N LEU A 189 22.88 -14.78 -15.85
CA LEU A 189 24.07 -15.59 -16.12
C LEU A 189 24.41 -15.70 -17.62
N ASP A 190 23.43 -15.49 -18.46
CA ASP A 190 23.48 -15.64 -19.91
C ASP A 190 23.49 -14.30 -20.65
N SER A 191 23.50 -13.17 -19.94
CA SER A 191 23.50 -11.86 -20.58
C SER A 191 24.79 -11.63 -21.39
N SER A 192 24.60 -11.17 -22.64
CA SER A 192 25.64 -10.70 -23.54
C SER A 192 26.09 -9.26 -23.28
N GLU A 193 25.43 -8.54 -22.39
CA GLU A 193 25.75 -7.15 -22.08
C GLU A 193 27.07 -7.07 -21.28
N GLU A 194 28.01 -6.28 -21.78
CA GLU A 194 29.36 -6.15 -21.20
C GLU A 194 29.31 -5.73 -19.72
N VAL A 195 28.40 -4.82 -19.36
CA VAL A 195 28.19 -4.35 -17.98
C VAL A 195 27.88 -5.50 -17.00
N PHE A 196 27.09 -6.49 -17.41
CA PHE A 196 26.74 -7.63 -16.55
C PHE A 196 27.83 -8.70 -16.53
N ILE A 197 28.60 -8.84 -17.60
CA ILE A 197 29.79 -9.71 -17.62
C ILE A 197 30.86 -9.14 -16.68
N GLU A 198 31.11 -7.84 -16.73
CA GLU A 198 32.09 -7.17 -15.85
C GLU A 198 31.66 -7.18 -14.39
N ALA A 199 30.39 -6.87 -14.09
CA ALA A 199 29.86 -6.94 -12.73
C ALA A 199 30.08 -8.34 -12.11
N ARG A 200 29.83 -9.41 -12.87
CA ARG A 200 30.11 -10.79 -12.43
C ARG A 200 31.60 -11.07 -12.20
N LYS A 201 32.50 -10.54 -13.04
CA LYS A 201 33.96 -10.64 -12.80
C LYS A 201 34.40 -9.97 -11.51
N LEU A 202 33.66 -8.94 -11.05
CA LEU A 202 33.89 -8.26 -9.79
C LEU A 202 33.23 -8.96 -8.59
N GLY A 203 32.56 -10.09 -8.80
CA GLY A 203 31.85 -10.84 -7.75
C GLY A 203 30.47 -10.27 -7.39
N ILE A 204 29.91 -9.39 -8.23
CA ILE A 204 28.56 -8.85 -8.05
C ILE A 204 27.57 -9.86 -8.64
N GLU A 205 26.73 -10.44 -7.78
CA GLU A 205 25.73 -11.46 -8.15
C GLU A 205 24.33 -10.86 -8.35
N SER A 206 24.07 -9.70 -7.75
CA SER A 206 22.80 -9.00 -7.81
C SER A 206 23.02 -7.50 -7.74
N LEU A 207 22.12 -6.71 -8.32
CA LEU A 207 22.08 -5.27 -8.15
C LEU A 207 21.03 -4.94 -7.11
N ALA A 208 21.42 -4.24 -6.03
CA ALA A 208 20.48 -3.74 -5.03
C ALA A 208 20.47 -2.21 -4.94
N LEU A 209 19.27 -1.61 -5.00
CA LEU A 209 19.04 -0.17 -4.97
C LEU A 209 18.08 0.25 -3.85
N SER A 210 18.40 1.34 -3.18
CA SER A 210 17.55 2.00 -2.18
C SER A 210 17.44 3.50 -2.46
N TYR A 211 16.29 4.09 -2.21
CA TYR A 211 16.11 5.54 -2.23
C TYR A 211 15.21 6.01 -1.09
N ALA A 212 15.36 7.27 -0.69
CA ALA A 212 14.44 7.91 0.23
C ALA A 212 14.25 9.39 -0.12
N LEU A 213 13.02 9.85 0.06
CA LEU A 213 12.60 11.23 -0.04
C LEU A 213 11.74 11.54 1.17
N SER A 214 12.07 12.59 1.92
CA SER A 214 11.15 13.12 2.93
C SER A 214 11.16 14.64 2.94
N ALA A 215 9.96 15.21 2.89
CA ALA A 215 9.75 16.65 2.85
C ALA A 215 8.47 17.03 3.60
N GLY A 216 8.46 18.22 4.18
CA GLY A 216 7.28 18.74 4.85
C GLY A 216 7.16 20.26 4.75
N TRP A 217 5.93 20.75 4.75
CA TRP A 217 5.64 22.18 4.82
C TRP A 217 5.64 22.66 6.28
N ASP A 218 6.45 23.68 6.54
CA ASP A 218 6.45 24.42 7.80
C ASP A 218 5.53 25.63 7.66
N GLU A 219 4.27 25.46 8.06
CA GLU A 219 3.25 26.52 7.94
C GLU A 219 3.61 27.80 8.71
N PRO A 220 4.05 27.74 10.00
CA PRO A 220 4.48 28.92 10.73
C PRO A 220 5.59 29.72 10.02
N ASN A 221 6.58 29.03 9.46
CA ASN A 221 7.74 29.68 8.83
C ASN A 221 7.59 29.86 7.30
N LYS A 222 6.50 29.36 6.72
CA LYS A 222 6.21 29.36 5.28
C LYS A 222 7.34 28.76 4.43
N ASN A 223 7.94 27.68 4.90
CA ASN A 223 9.10 27.06 4.26
C ASN A 223 8.84 25.60 3.93
N LEU A 224 9.40 25.14 2.81
CA LEU A 224 9.51 23.71 2.53
C LEU A 224 10.78 23.16 3.19
N LEU A 225 10.59 22.21 4.11
CA LEU A 225 11.66 21.50 4.79
C LEU A 225 11.94 20.19 4.05
N ILE A 226 13.08 20.09 3.37
CA ILE A 226 13.58 18.83 2.83
C ILE A 226 14.42 18.18 3.93
N ARG A 227 14.00 17.01 4.40
CA ARG A 227 14.67 16.27 5.48
C ARG A 227 15.60 15.20 4.94
N GLU A 228 15.21 14.53 3.87
CA GLU A 228 16.03 13.50 3.24
C GLU A 228 15.83 13.49 1.72
N ILE A 229 16.95 13.41 1.00
CA ILE A 229 17.02 12.92 -0.38
C ILE A 229 18.23 12.00 -0.41
N SER A 230 18.01 10.70 -0.62
CA SER A 230 19.08 9.72 -0.64
C SER A 230 18.87 8.68 -1.73
N LEU A 231 19.99 8.25 -2.32
CA LEU A 231 20.08 7.13 -3.25
C LEU A 231 21.30 6.31 -2.83
N ARG A 232 21.14 5.00 -2.69
CA ARG A 232 22.20 4.09 -2.25
C ARG A 232 22.14 2.81 -3.06
N SER A 233 23.28 2.30 -3.47
CA SER A 233 23.39 0.92 -3.94
C SER A 233 24.16 0.09 -2.91
N LYS A 234 23.83 -1.19 -2.78
CA LYS A 234 24.62 -2.10 -1.95
C LYS A 234 26.00 -2.36 -2.56
N ASP A 235 26.04 -2.37 -3.88
CA ASP A 235 27.17 -2.81 -4.67
C ASP A 235 28.05 -1.62 -5.11
N PHE A 236 27.49 -0.41 -5.08
CA PHE A 236 28.18 0.84 -5.35
C PHE A 236 28.04 1.79 -4.15
N GLY A 237 29.18 2.11 -3.53
CA GLY A 237 29.27 2.92 -2.30
C GLY A 237 28.81 4.36 -2.45
#